data_AF-K7RKP8-F1
#
_entry.id   AF-K7RKP8-F1
#
_cell.length_a   1.000
_cell.length_b   1.000
_cell.length_c   1.000
_cell.angle_alpha   90.00
_cell.angle_beta   90.00
_cell.angle_gamma   90.00
#
_symmetry.space_group_name_H-M   'P 1'
#
loop_
_entity.id
_entity.type
_entity.pdbx_description
1 polymer ?
#
loop_
_entity_poly.entity_id
_entity_poly.type
_entity_poly.pdbx_seq_one_letter_code
_entity_poly.pdbx_strand_id
1 'polypeptide(L)'
;MRPEHLPEYIDVHQHVWDEMRQALTDSGWRNYSLFLQPDTGMVVGYFESDDVDAAQAAMADTDVNSRWQAEMAQYFVAPDGGTNEVLPQYFYLA
;
A
#
# COMPACT_ATOMS: atom_id res chain seq x y z
N MET A 1 7.01 -4.20 10.04
CA MET A 1 7.70 -2.90 10.22
C MET A 1 8.37 -2.86 11.58
N ARG A 2 9.36 -1.98 11.80
CA ARG A 2 9.87 -1.74 13.15
C ARG A 2 8.81 -1.00 13.98
N PRO A 3 8.48 -1.45 15.20
CA PRO A 3 7.54 -0.75 16.08
C PRO A 3 7.89 0.72 16.29
N GLU A 4 9.19 1.06 16.35
CA GLU A 4 9.65 2.44 16.56
C GLU A 4 9.26 3.42 15.45
N HIS A 5 9.08 2.93 14.21
CA HIS A 5 8.73 3.77 13.06
C HIS A 5 7.22 3.80 12.76
N LEU A 6 6.40 3.05 13.49
CA LEU A 6 4.96 3.01 13.25
C LEU A 6 4.29 4.39 13.31
N PRO A 7 4.61 5.28 14.27
CA PRO A 7 3.99 6.61 14.31
C PRO A 7 4.25 7.44 13.05
N GLU A 8 5.49 7.41 12.55
CA GLU A 8 5.90 8.15 11.36
C GLU A 8 5.30 7.55 10.08
N TYR A 9 5.29 6.22 9.97
CA TYR A 9 4.63 5.53 8.87
C TYR A 9 3.14 5.89 8.76
N ILE A 10 2.45 5.93 9.91
CA ILE A 10 1.04 6.33 9.97
C ILE A 10 0.87 7.78 9.54
N ASP A 11 1.71 8.69 10.06
CA ASP A 11 1.63 10.12 9.73
C ASP A 11 1.81 10.38 8.23
N VAL A 12 2.79 9.73 7.59
CA VAL A 12 2.98 9.85 6.13
C VAL A 12 1.77 9.30 5.37
N HIS A 13 1.14 8.23 5.84
CA HIS A 13 -0.09 7.69 5.23
C HIS A 13 -1.37 8.49 5.54
N GLN A 14 -1.36 9.37 6.54
CA GLN A 14 -2.43 10.35 6.74
C GLN A 14 -2.28 11.55 5.80
N HIS A 15 -1.07 11.76 5.27
CA HIS A 15 -0.72 12.87 4.39
C HIS A 15 -0.18 12.37 3.03
N VAL A 16 -0.78 11.30 2.49
CA VAL A 16 -0.42 10.77 1.16
C VAL A 16 -0.50 11.87 0.13
N TRP A 17 0.54 11.98 -0.71
CA TRP A 17 0.65 13.01 -1.74
C TRP A 17 -0.57 12.99 -2.67
N ASP A 18 -1.10 14.16 -3.00
CA ASP A 18 -2.29 14.25 -3.87
C ASP A 18 -2.05 13.59 -5.24
N GLU A 19 -0.85 13.71 -5.80
CA GLU A 19 -0.48 13.03 -7.05
C GLU A 19 -0.49 11.49 -6.92
N MET A 20 -0.13 10.95 -5.75
CA MET A 20 -0.18 9.50 -5.51
C MET A 20 -1.63 9.02 -5.40
N ARG A 21 -2.50 9.80 -4.74
CA ARG A 21 -3.94 9.51 -4.64
C ARG A 21 -4.61 9.56 -6.02
N GLN A 22 -4.22 10.52 -6.84
CA GLN A 22 -4.70 10.65 -8.22
C GLN A 22 -4.25 9.45 -9.05
N ALA A 23 -2.96 9.08 -8.99
CA ALA A 23 -2.43 7.92 -9.73
C ALA A 23 -3.12 6.60 -9.35
N LEU A 24 -3.41 6.38 -8.06
CA LEU A 24 -4.19 5.23 -7.60
C LEU A 24 -5.58 5.22 -8.24
N THR A 25 -6.26 6.37 -8.23
CA THR A 25 -7.60 6.53 -8.81
C THR A 25 -7.59 6.28 -10.31
N ASP A 26 -6.65 6.88 -11.05
CA ASP A 26 -6.52 6.75 -12.50
C ASP A 26 -6.13 5.32 -12.92
N SER A 27 -5.40 4.60 -12.06
CA SER A 27 -5.07 3.19 -12.25
C SER A 27 -6.23 2.25 -11.91
N GLY A 28 -7.40 2.78 -11.50
CA GLY A 28 -8.59 1.98 -11.22
C GLY A 28 -8.66 1.38 -9.82
N TRP A 29 -7.88 1.90 -8.86
CA TRP A 29 -8.00 1.51 -7.45
C TRP A 29 -9.16 2.27 -6.80
N ARG A 30 -10.04 1.55 -6.10
CA ARG A 30 -11.13 2.13 -5.30
C ARG A 30 -11.22 1.47 -3.93
N ASN A 31 -11.88 2.15 -2.99
CA ASN A 31 -12.05 1.67 -1.60
C ASN A 31 -10.72 1.26 -0.91
N TYR A 32 -9.61 1.92 -1.28
CA TYR A 32 -8.28 1.57 -0.77
C TYR A 32 -8.14 1.91 0.72
N SER A 33 -7.83 0.89 1.52
CA SER A 33 -7.62 0.99 2.97
C SER A 33 -6.35 0.26 3.38
N LEU A 34 -5.68 0.81 4.40
CA LEU A 34 -4.52 0.19 5.04
C LEU A 34 -4.86 -0.12 6.50
N PHE A 35 -4.52 -1.32 6.93
CA PHE A 35 -4.69 -1.81 8.30
C PHE A 35 -3.34 -2.15 8.87
N LEU A 36 -3.14 -1.85 10.16
CA LEU A 36 -1.91 -2.13 10.89
C LEU A 36 -2.23 -2.98 12.11
N GLN A 37 -1.46 -4.05 12.33
CA GLN A 37 -1.40 -4.76 13.61
C GLN A 37 -0.16 -4.25 14.38
N PRO A 38 -0.33 -3.43 15.44
CA PRO A 38 0.79 -2.75 16.10
C PRO A 38 1.83 -3.70 16.70
N ASP A 39 1.38 -4.83 17.27
CA ASP A 39 2.26 -5.76 17.99
C ASP A 39 3.24 -6.51 17.08
N THR A 40 2.83 -6.80 15.84
CA THR A 40 3.63 -7.53 14.85
C THR A 40 4.24 -6.60 13.81
N GLY A 41 3.74 -5.36 13.70
CA GLY A 41 4.06 -4.44 12.62
C GLY A 41 3.61 -4.95 11.24
N MET A 42 2.64 -5.87 11.20
CA MET A 42 2.03 -6.36 9.96
C MET A 42 1.10 -5.28 9.40
N VAL A 43 1.23 -5.02 8.09
CA VAL A 43 0.35 -4.09 7.36
C VAL A 43 -0.40 -4.88 6.31
N VAL A 44 -1.71 -4.62 6.21
CA VAL A 44 -2.59 -5.21 5.20
C VAL A 44 -3.21 -4.09 4.38
N GLY A 45 -3.06 -4.15 3.06
CA GLY A 45 -3.78 -3.29 2.13
C GLY A 45 -4.98 -4.01 1.52
N TYR A 46 -6.10 -3.30 1.42
CA TYR A 46 -7.30 -3.74 0.71
C TYR A 46 -7.68 -2.68 -0.31
N PHE A 47 -7.88 -3.06 -1.56
CA PHE A 47 -8.50 -2.21 -2.57
C PHE A 47 -9.41 -3.07 -3.45
N GLU A 48 -10.31 -2.40 -4.15
CA GLU A 48 -11.14 -2.99 -5.19
C GLU A 48 -10.71 -2.45 -6.54
N SER A 49 -10.88 -3.25 -7.58
CA SER A 49 -10.73 -2.85 -8.97
C SER A 49 -11.59 -3.75 -9.86
N ASP A 50 -11.89 -3.28 -11.08
CA ASP A 50 -12.59 -4.10 -12.08
C ASP A 50 -11.63 -5.14 -12.70
N ASP A 51 -10.34 -4.82 -12.77
CA ASP A 51 -9.27 -5.70 -13.21
C ASP A 51 -8.03 -5.41 -12.35
N VAL A 52 -7.76 -6.30 -11.39
CA VAL A 52 -6.67 -6.15 -10.42
C VAL A 52 -5.31 -6.18 -11.10
N ASP A 53 -5.11 -7.06 -12.08
CA ASP A 53 -3.81 -7.21 -12.75
C ASP A 53 -3.51 -5.97 -13.60
N ALA A 54 -4.51 -5.46 -14.34
CA ALA A 54 -4.37 -4.23 -15.11
C ALA A 54 -4.13 -3.01 -14.21
N ALA A 55 -4.83 -2.90 -13.08
CA ALA A 55 -4.68 -1.80 -12.14
C ALA A 55 -3.32 -1.78 -11.45
N GLN A 56 -2.77 -2.96 -11.12
CA GLN A 56 -1.43 -3.08 -10.57
C GLN A 56 -0.36 -2.72 -11.61
N ALA A 57 -0.51 -3.19 -12.85
CA ALA A 57 0.39 -2.84 -13.94
C ALA A 57 0.39 -1.33 -14.22
N ALA A 58 -0.79 -0.72 -14.31
CA ALA A 58 -0.93 0.72 -14.52
C ALA A 58 -0.27 1.53 -13.39
N MET A 59 -0.47 1.14 -12.13
CA MET A 59 0.16 1.82 -11.00
C MET A 59 1.69 1.67 -11.00
N ALA A 60 2.19 0.47 -11.34
CA ALA A 60 3.62 0.18 -11.44
C ALA A 60 4.33 1.05 -12.48
N ASP A 61 3.66 1.42 -13.56
CA ASP A 61 4.19 2.26 -14.63
C ASP A 61 4.26 3.77 -14.28
N THR A 62 3.73 4.19 -13.13
CA THR A 62 3.74 5.61 -12.74
C THR A 62 5.04 6.02 -12.01
N ASP A 63 5.59 7.18 -12.39
CA ASP A 63 6.77 7.76 -11.73
C ASP A 63 6.52 8.08 -10.25
N VAL A 64 5.28 8.46 -9.90
CA VAL A 64 4.91 8.76 -8.50
C VAL A 64 4.94 7.52 -7.62
N ASN A 65 4.54 6.36 -8.14
CA ASN A 65 4.63 5.11 -7.38
C ASN A 65 6.08 4.79 -7.04
N SER A 66 6.99 4.89 -8.01
CA SER A 66 8.42 4.64 -7.79
C SER A 66 9.01 5.55 -6.70
N ARG A 67 8.66 6.85 -6.72
CA ARG A 67 9.08 7.81 -5.68
C ARG A 67 8.49 7.47 -4.32
N TRP A 68 7.19 7.18 -4.27
CA TRP A 68 6.50 6.83 -3.02
C TRP A 68 7.07 5.56 -2.39
N GLN A 69 7.31 4.50 -3.19
CA GLN A 69 7.90 3.25 -2.69
C GLN A 69 9.31 3.46 -2.14
N ALA A 70 10.12 4.33 -2.78
CA ALA A 70 11.45 4.67 -2.28
C ALA A 70 11.41 5.36 -0.90
N GLU A 71 10.47 6.28 -0.70
CA GLU A 71 10.22 6.90 0.61
C GLU A 71 9.72 5.88 1.63
N MET A 72 8.83 4.95 1.25
CA MET A 72 8.26 3.98 2.18
C MET A 72 9.24 2.89 2.59
N ALA A 73 10.20 2.55 1.73
CA ALA A 73 11.19 1.50 1.97
C ALA A 73 11.98 1.69 3.29
N GLN A 74 12.16 2.93 3.75
CA GLN A 74 12.90 3.22 4.99
C GLN A 74 12.24 2.63 6.25
N TYR A 75 10.93 2.38 6.23
CA TYR A 75 10.14 1.88 7.36
C TYR A 75 10.11 0.36 7.46
N PHE A 76 10.53 -0.34 6.40
CA PHE A 76 10.54 -1.80 6.34
C PHE A 76 11.92 -2.39 6.67
N VAL A 77 11.95 -3.63 7.18
CA VAL A 77 13.16 -4.30 7.67
C VAL A 77 13.59 -5.37 6.69
N ALA A 78 14.77 -5.24 6.08
CA ALA A 78 15.36 -6.30 5.28
C ALA A 78 15.59 -7.59 6.12
N PRO A 79 15.56 -8.80 5.53
CA PRO A 79 15.45 -9.06 4.09
C PRO A 79 14.01 -9.07 3.55
N ASP A 80 13.01 -9.37 4.39
CA ASP A 80 11.66 -9.67 3.92
C ASP A 80 10.67 -8.50 4.05
N GLY A 81 11.03 -7.46 4.79
CA GLY A 81 10.19 -6.29 4.99
C GLY A 81 9.98 -5.53 3.68
N GLY A 82 8.72 -5.27 3.36
CA GLY A 82 8.32 -4.55 2.14
C GLY A 82 7.95 -5.48 0.98
N THR A 83 8.12 -6.79 1.13
CA THR A 83 7.57 -7.75 0.16
C THR A 83 6.07 -7.88 0.39
N ASN A 84 5.28 -7.55 -0.63
CA ASN A 84 3.83 -7.75 -0.60
C ASN A 84 3.49 -9.19 -0.96
N GLU A 85 2.59 -9.79 -0.20
CA GLU A 85 1.97 -11.08 -0.51
C GLU A 85 0.48 -10.86 -0.79
N VAL A 86 -0.06 -11.52 -1.81
CA VAL A 86 -1.49 -11.53 -2.07
C VAL A 86 -2.15 -12.56 -1.16
N LEU A 87 -3.01 -12.09 -0.26
CA LEU A 87 -3.79 -12.96 0.60
C LEU A 87 -5.03 -13.50 -0.15
N PRO A 88 -5.28 -14.82 -0.17
CA PRO A 88 -6.44 -15.37 -0.86
C PRO A 88 -7.74 -14.99 -0.13
N GLN A 89 -8.65 -14.33 -0.85
CA GLN A 89 -9.98 -14.04 -0.36
C GLN A 89 -10.79 -15.34 -0.24
N TYR A 90 -11.16 -15.72 0.99
CA TYR A 90 -11.96 -16.92 1.23
C TYR A 90 -13.48 -16.64 1.27
N PHE A 91 -13.89 -15.39 1.51
CA PHE A 91 -15.28 -14.96 1.63
C PHE A 91 -15.43 -13.48 1.26
N TYR A 92 -16.55 -13.12 0.66
CA TYR A 92 -16.97 -11.74 0.42
C TYR A 92 -18.50 -11.67 0.38
N LEU A 93 -19.03 -10.58 0.94
CA LEU A 93 -20.44 -10.22 0.87
C LEU A 93 -20.52 -8.78 0.37
N ALA A 94 -21.21 -8.59 -0.76
CA ALA A 94 -21.49 -7.29 -1.34
C ALA A 94 -22.63 -6.56 -0.60
#